data_AF-M6S2U2-F1
#
_entry.id   AF-M6S2U2-F1
#
_cell.length_a   1.000
_cell.length_b   1.000
_cell.length_c   1.000
_cell.angle_alpha   90.00
_cell.angle_beta   90.00
_cell.angle_gamma   90.00
#
_symmetry.space_group_name_H-M   'P 1'
#
loop_
_entity.id
_entity.type
_entity.pdbx_description
1 polymer ?
#
loop_
_entity_poly.entity_id
_entity_poly.type
_entity_poly.pdbx_seq_one_letter_code
_entity_poly.pdbx_strand_id
1 'polypeptide(L)'
;MEMILGYLSVLGRDAVFFLISFILFYIGKKIKDWIEPGDLDQEIVIKNNTAVSTGLSGYYLGLTLILLVILSSPGTDFISDCFQVLYYGILGILLLNLSYFINDKLIFRSVDFNELVYSGRNVAVGAVVFGSSLASSIIIAASLSGENAGLAFSIWKNSGLLEPVQKLLDGTLLGIVFFIVGQIALILFTIAYRKIVPYSLDVELKEKKI
;
A
#
# COMPACT_ATOMS: atom_id res chain seq x y z
N MET A 1 -42.02 -9.71 1.55
CA MET A 1 -41.36 -9.33 2.82
C MET A 1 -39.95 -9.91 2.90
N GLU A 2 -39.73 -11.18 2.57
CA GLU A 2 -38.39 -11.80 2.54
C GLU A 2 -37.41 -11.16 1.57
N MET A 3 -37.86 -10.75 0.38
CA MET A 3 -37.02 -10.02 -0.59
C MET A 3 -36.44 -8.71 -0.01
N ILE A 4 -37.27 -7.94 0.72
CA ILE A 4 -36.86 -6.68 1.35
C ILE A 4 -35.87 -6.93 2.49
N LEU A 5 -36.12 -7.96 3.30
CA LEU A 5 -35.21 -8.38 4.38
C LEU A 5 -33.85 -8.87 3.82
N GLY A 6 -33.86 -9.56 2.68
CA GLY A 6 -32.65 -9.95 1.97
C GLY A 6 -31.80 -8.74 1.56
N TYR A 7 -32.39 -7.76 0.88
CA TYR A 7 -31.67 -6.53 0.50
C TYR A 7 -31.16 -5.75 1.72
N LEU A 8 -31.96 -5.67 2.79
CA LEU A 8 -31.56 -4.98 4.02
C LEU A 8 -30.35 -5.66 4.70
N SER A 9 -30.29 -6.99 4.66
CA SER A 9 -29.16 -7.76 5.21
C SER A 9 -27.85 -7.54 4.42
N VAL A 10 -27.93 -7.45 3.10
CA VAL A 10 -26.77 -7.16 2.24
C VAL A 10 -26.27 -5.74 2.49
N LEU A 11 -27.18 -4.76 2.53
CA LEU A 11 -26.84 -3.37 2.87
C LEU A 11 -26.19 -3.25 4.25
N GLY A 12 -26.68 -4.01 5.25
CA GLY A 12 -26.08 -4.05 6.58
C GLY A 12 -24.66 -4.59 6.56
N ARG A 13 -24.39 -5.66 5.80
CA ARG A 13 -23.06 -6.25 5.62
C ARG A 13 -22.11 -5.25 4.94
N ASP A 14 -22.54 -4.60 3.86
CA ASP A 14 -21.74 -3.63 3.12
C ASP A 14 -21.41 -2.39 3.98
N ALA A 15 -22.36 -1.93 4.79
CA ALA A 15 -22.14 -0.83 5.74
C ALA A 15 -21.06 -1.17 6.78
N VAL A 16 -21.01 -2.41 7.26
CA VAL A 16 -19.95 -2.86 8.18
C VAL A 16 -18.59 -2.89 7.49
N PHE A 17 -18.49 -3.43 6.28
CA PHE A 17 -17.22 -3.43 5.53
C PHE A 17 -16.75 -2.03 5.17
N PHE A 18 -17.67 -1.11 4.85
CA PHE A 18 -17.35 0.30 4.66
C PHE A 18 -16.76 0.91 5.94
N LEU A 19 -17.38 0.66 7.09
CA LEU A 19 -16.91 1.18 8.38
C LEU A 19 -15.54 0.62 8.76
N ILE A 20 -15.31 -0.69 8.56
CA ILE A 20 -14.00 -1.33 8.77
C ILE A 20 -12.95 -0.70 7.84
N SER A 21 -13.27 -0.50 6.57
CA SER A 21 -12.38 0.12 5.59
C SER A 21 -12.03 1.55 5.96
N PHE A 22 -13.01 2.31 6.45
CA PHE A 22 -12.80 3.68 6.93
C PHE A 22 -11.84 3.72 8.13
N ILE A 23 -12.01 2.79 9.09
CA ILE A 23 -11.10 2.67 10.24
C ILE A 23 -9.69 2.29 9.76
N LEU A 24 -9.55 1.31 8.87
CA LEU A 24 -8.26 0.90 8.31
C LEU A 24 -7.59 2.05 7.56
N PHE A 25 -8.35 2.80 6.76
CA PHE A 25 -7.84 3.97 6.05
C PHE A 25 -7.33 5.02 7.04
N TYR A 26 -8.09 5.30 8.10
CA TYR A 26 -7.67 6.23 9.16
C TYR A 26 -6.41 5.77 9.88
N ILE A 27 -6.29 4.47 10.19
CA ILE A 27 -5.08 3.88 10.76
C ILE A 27 -3.89 4.06 9.80
N GLY A 28 -4.08 3.79 8.51
CA GLY A 28 -3.07 3.99 7.48
C GLY A 28 -2.62 5.45 7.40
N LYS A 29 -3.56 6.41 7.43
CA LYS A 29 -3.24 7.84 7.54
C LYS A 29 -2.38 8.11 8.79
N LYS A 30 -2.79 7.64 9.97
CA LYS A 30 -2.06 7.92 11.22
C LYS A 30 -0.65 7.33 11.25
N ILE A 31 -0.49 6.11 10.73
CA ILE A 31 0.83 5.50 10.58
C ILE A 31 1.70 6.35 9.64
N LYS A 32 1.13 6.83 8.53
CA LYS A 32 1.84 7.70 7.60
C LYS A 32 2.28 9.02 8.24
N ASP A 33 1.36 9.68 8.96
CA ASP A 33 1.65 10.91 9.71
C ASP A 33 2.79 10.73 10.73
N TRP A 34 2.94 9.54 11.33
CA TRP A 34 3.99 9.24 12.31
C TRP A 34 5.36 8.91 11.72
N ILE A 35 5.38 8.31 10.53
CA ILE A 35 6.64 7.92 9.86
C ILE A 35 7.29 9.14 9.20
N GLU A 36 6.47 10.11 8.80
CA GLU A 36 6.93 11.27 8.05
C GLU A 36 7.65 12.30 8.94
N PRO A 37 8.75 12.92 8.48
CA PRO A 37 9.56 13.81 9.34
C PRO A 37 8.90 15.15 9.68
N GLY A 38 7.84 15.54 8.95
CA GLY A 38 7.16 16.83 9.11
C GLY A 38 5.68 16.67 9.41
N ASP A 39 5.07 17.73 9.96
CA ASP A 39 3.62 17.82 10.12
C ASP A 39 2.97 17.98 8.74
N LEU A 40 2.36 16.89 8.27
CA LEU A 40 1.73 16.84 6.96
C LEU A 40 0.58 17.84 6.82
N ASP A 41 -0.20 18.07 7.88
CA ASP A 41 -1.31 19.03 7.84
C ASP A 41 -0.75 20.46 7.71
N GLN A 42 0.36 20.79 8.37
CA GLN A 42 1.02 22.09 8.19
C GLN A 42 1.61 22.26 6.79
N GLU A 43 2.26 21.23 6.26
CA GLU A 43 2.88 21.26 4.94
C GLU A 43 1.85 21.44 3.81
N ILE A 44 0.71 20.74 3.91
CA ILE A 44 -0.35 20.80 2.92
C ILE A 44 -1.19 22.08 3.07
N VAL A 45 -1.66 22.38 4.29
CA VAL A 45 -2.67 23.44 4.49
C VAL A 45 -2.04 24.82 4.63
N ILE A 46 -0.98 24.94 5.43
CA ILE A 46 -0.39 26.25 5.75
C ILE A 46 0.67 26.63 4.72
N LYS A 47 1.59 25.70 4.41
CA LYS A 47 2.71 25.95 3.50
C LYS A 47 2.34 25.79 2.03
N ASN A 48 1.18 25.20 1.74
CA ASN A 48 0.66 24.89 0.41
C ASN A 48 1.71 24.15 -0.45
N ASN A 49 2.33 23.12 0.14
CA ASN A 49 3.39 22.37 -0.50
C ASN A 49 2.81 21.33 -1.46
N THR A 50 2.75 21.70 -2.75
CA THR A 50 2.24 20.84 -3.83
C THR A 50 3.06 19.55 -3.98
N ALA A 51 4.36 19.56 -3.69
CA ALA A 51 5.19 18.36 -3.78
C ALA A 51 4.80 17.30 -2.75
N VAL A 52 4.64 17.72 -1.48
CA VAL A 52 4.14 16.86 -0.39
C VAL A 52 2.73 16.34 -0.73
N SER A 53 1.85 17.25 -1.17
CA SER A 53 0.46 16.92 -1.51
C SER A 53 0.36 15.88 -2.64
N THR A 54 1.19 16.05 -3.69
CA THR A 54 1.27 15.11 -4.81
C THR A 54 1.73 13.74 -4.35
N GLY A 55 2.83 13.65 -3.59
CA GLY A 55 3.33 12.37 -3.07
C GLY A 55 2.31 11.65 -2.19
N LEU A 56 1.67 12.38 -1.25
CA LEU A 56 0.66 11.83 -0.35
C LEU A 56 -0.60 11.36 -1.08
N SER A 57 -1.03 12.07 -2.13
CA SER A 57 -2.18 11.63 -2.92
C SER A 57 -1.97 10.23 -3.50
N GLY A 58 -0.76 9.88 -3.92
CA GLY A 58 -0.43 8.55 -4.46
C GLY A 58 -0.44 7.49 -3.38
N TYR A 59 0.03 7.82 -2.18
CA TYR A 59 -0.06 6.94 -1.02
C TYR A 59 -1.53 6.64 -0.64
N TYR A 60 -2.37 7.67 -0.55
CA TYR A 60 -3.79 7.49 -0.20
C TYR A 60 -4.57 6.75 -1.28
N LEU A 61 -4.34 7.06 -2.56
CA LEU A 61 -4.91 6.29 -3.66
C LEU A 61 -4.47 4.83 -3.61
N GLY A 62 -3.19 4.58 -3.33
CA GLY A 62 -2.68 3.23 -3.19
C GLY A 62 -3.29 2.47 -2.01
N LEU A 63 -3.45 3.12 -0.87
CA LEU A 63 -4.15 2.55 0.28
C LEU A 63 -5.59 2.19 -0.06
N THR A 64 -6.30 3.06 -0.79
CA THR A 64 -7.65 2.76 -1.29
C THR A 64 -7.68 1.55 -2.22
N LEU A 65 -6.71 1.40 -3.13
CA LEU A 65 -6.64 0.23 -4.02
C LEU A 65 -6.39 -1.08 -3.27
N ILE A 66 -5.52 -1.06 -2.26
CA ILE A 66 -5.29 -2.23 -1.40
C ILE A 66 -6.60 -2.64 -0.71
N LEU A 67 -7.31 -1.69 -0.11
CA LEU A 67 -8.59 -1.96 0.55
C LEU A 67 -9.64 -2.46 -0.45
N LEU A 68 -9.73 -1.87 -1.64
CA LEU A 68 -10.65 -2.29 -2.69
C LEU A 68 -10.49 -3.77 -3.04
N VAL A 69 -9.25 -4.23 -3.19
CA VAL A 69 -8.96 -5.62 -3.54
C VAL A 69 -9.26 -6.57 -2.38
N ILE A 70 -8.92 -6.18 -1.15
CA ILE A 70 -9.22 -6.98 0.06
C ILE A 70 -10.73 -7.15 0.24
N LEU A 71 -11.53 -6.11 -0.02
CA LEU A 71 -12.98 -6.15 0.09
C LEU A 71 -13.63 -6.99 -1.02
N SER A 72 -12.96 -7.13 -2.17
CA SER A 72 -13.47 -7.90 -3.31
C SER A 72 -13.28 -9.42 -3.15
N SER A 73 -12.66 -9.87 -2.06
CA SER A 73 -12.42 -11.30 -1.80
C SER A 73 -13.70 -12.00 -1.30
N PRO A 74 -14.24 -12.99 -2.03
CA PRO A 74 -15.47 -13.68 -1.63
C PRO A 74 -15.28 -14.46 -0.34
N GLY A 75 -16.19 -14.25 0.59
CA GLY A 75 -16.20 -14.88 1.91
C GLY A 75 -17.26 -15.97 2.06
N THR A 76 -17.04 -16.93 2.95
CA THR A 76 -18.04 -17.95 3.30
C THR A 76 -18.91 -17.52 4.47
N ASP A 77 -18.35 -16.83 5.45
CA ASP A 77 -19.00 -16.46 6.71
C ASP A 77 -18.71 -15.01 7.09
N PHE A 78 -19.74 -14.22 7.41
CA PHE A 78 -19.61 -12.79 7.70
C PHE A 78 -18.52 -12.45 8.73
N ILE A 79 -18.44 -13.22 9.81
CA ILE A 79 -17.47 -12.99 10.88
C ILE A 79 -16.05 -13.29 10.39
N SER A 80 -15.86 -14.38 9.65
CA SER A 80 -14.56 -14.73 9.06
C SER A 80 -14.10 -13.65 8.09
N ASP A 81 -15.02 -13.12 7.28
CA ASP A 81 -14.74 -12.06 6.32
C ASP A 81 -14.29 -10.78 7.03
N CYS A 82 -14.94 -10.40 8.13
CA CYS A 82 -14.53 -9.25 8.93
C CYS A 82 -13.11 -9.41 9.48
N PHE A 83 -12.76 -10.59 10.01
CA PHE A 83 -11.41 -10.88 10.48
C PHE A 83 -10.38 -10.86 9.36
N GLN A 84 -10.72 -11.42 8.20
CA GLN A 84 -9.85 -11.46 7.03
C GLN A 84 -9.56 -10.06 6.50
N VAL A 85 -10.59 -9.21 6.36
CA VAL A 85 -10.46 -7.81 5.92
C VAL A 85 -9.60 -7.01 6.91
N LEU A 86 -9.81 -7.18 8.22
CA LEU A 86 -8.99 -6.52 9.24
C LEU A 86 -7.53 -6.96 9.17
N TYR A 87 -7.28 -8.27 9.10
CA TYR A 87 -5.94 -8.84 9.09
C TYR A 87 -5.16 -8.43 7.84
N TYR A 88 -5.70 -8.67 6.64
CA TYR A 88 -5.05 -8.28 5.40
C TYR A 88 -5.01 -6.77 5.20
N GLY A 89 -5.97 -6.02 5.73
CA GLY A 89 -5.96 -4.56 5.73
C GLY A 89 -4.77 -4.01 6.50
N ILE A 90 -4.55 -4.49 7.72
CA ILE A 90 -3.38 -4.13 8.54
C ILE A 90 -2.08 -4.57 7.84
N LEU A 91 -2.03 -5.81 7.33
CA LEU A 91 -0.87 -6.33 6.61
C LEU A 91 -0.53 -5.45 5.38
N GLY A 92 -1.54 -5.07 4.60
CA GLY A 92 -1.39 -4.21 3.43
C GLY A 92 -0.87 -2.83 3.78
N ILE A 93 -1.37 -2.22 4.86
CA ILE A 93 -0.85 -0.95 5.38
C ILE A 93 0.62 -1.08 5.80
N LEU A 94 0.98 -2.15 6.51
CA LEU A 94 2.37 -2.39 6.93
C LEU A 94 3.30 -2.57 5.71
N LEU A 95 2.88 -3.37 4.73
CA LEU A 95 3.65 -3.58 3.49
C LEU A 95 3.79 -2.29 2.68
N LEU A 96 2.76 -1.44 2.64
CA LEU A 96 2.80 -0.17 1.91
C LEU A 96 3.82 0.79 2.54
N ASN A 97 3.82 0.90 3.87
CA ASN A 97 4.81 1.72 4.58
C ASN A 97 6.23 1.15 4.48
N LEU A 98 6.38 -0.18 4.53
CA LEU A 98 7.66 -0.83 4.30
C LEU A 98 8.17 -0.56 2.89
N SER A 99 7.30 -0.64 1.88
CA SER A 99 7.66 -0.32 0.50
C SER A 99 8.04 1.15 0.33
N TYR A 100 7.34 2.07 1.01
CA TYR A 100 7.73 3.49 1.03
C TYR A 100 9.17 3.67 1.51
N PHE A 101 9.56 3.01 2.61
CA PHE A 101 10.93 3.08 3.13
C PHE A 101 11.97 2.46 2.18
N ILE A 102 11.63 1.33 1.54
CA ILE A 102 12.49 0.67 0.55
C ILE A 102 12.69 1.58 -0.67
N ASN A 103 11.59 2.16 -1.18
CA ASN A 103 11.58 3.04 -2.33
C ASN A 103 12.39 4.32 -2.07
N ASP A 104 12.25 4.92 -0.90
CA ASP A 104 13.07 6.07 -0.49
C ASP A 104 14.57 5.77 -0.62
N LYS A 105 15.04 4.73 0.09
CA LYS A 105 16.48 4.41 0.16
C LYS A 105 17.08 3.93 -1.17
N LEU A 106 16.28 3.33 -2.05
CA LEU A 106 16.77 2.72 -3.28
C LEU A 106 16.55 3.59 -4.53
N ILE A 107 15.47 4.36 -4.60
CA ILE A 107 15.21 5.26 -5.74
C ILE A 107 16.12 6.48 -5.68
N PHE A 108 16.48 6.99 -4.50
CA PHE A 108 17.30 8.20 -4.36
C PHE A 108 18.52 7.96 -3.46
N ARG A 109 19.47 7.16 -3.96
CA ARG A 109 20.70 6.82 -3.21
C ARG A 109 21.64 8.02 -2.94
N SER A 110 21.47 9.14 -3.65
CA SER A 110 22.40 10.29 -3.65
C SER A 110 21.78 11.61 -3.18
N VAL A 111 20.48 11.62 -2.84
CA VAL A 111 19.75 12.84 -2.45
C VAL A 111 18.72 12.51 -1.38
N ASP A 112 18.60 13.37 -0.38
CA ASP A 112 17.52 13.29 0.60
C ASP A 112 16.22 13.81 -0.06
N PHE A 113 15.28 12.90 -0.35
CA PHE A 113 14.01 13.30 -0.96
C PHE A 113 13.19 14.18 0.00
N ASN A 114 13.30 13.96 1.32
CA ASN A 114 12.58 14.78 2.28
C ASN A 114 13.07 16.23 2.16
N GLU A 115 14.37 16.44 1.99
CA GLU A 115 14.90 17.77 1.72
C GLU A 115 14.30 18.36 0.42
N LEU A 116 14.26 17.59 -0.66
CA LEU A 116 13.71 18.08 -1.94
C LEU A 116 12.20 18.33 -1.91
N VAL A 117 11.44 17.57 -1.13
CA VAL A 117 9.97 17.65 -1.04
C VAL A 117 9.54 18.69 -0.02
N TYR A 118 10.10 18.67 1.20
CA TYR A 118 9.74 19.60 2.28
C TYR A 118 10.39 20.98 2.10
N SER A 119 11.71 21.01 1.89
CA SER A 119 12.46 22.27 1.76
C SER A 119 12.47 22.77 0.32
N GLY A 120 12.71 21.88 -0.63
CA GLY A 120 12.84 22.19 -2.05
C GLY A 120 11.52 22.38 -2.79
N ARG A 121 10.40 21.89 -2.23
CA ARG A 121 9.04 21.92 -2.84
C ARG A 121 8.99 21.38 -4.27
N ASN A 122 9.89 20.46 -4.62
CA ASN A 122 10.01 19.96 -5.98
C ASN A 122 8.87 19.00 -6.34
N VAL A 123 7.93 19.48 -7.14
CA VAL A 123 6.75 18.71 -7.56
C VAL A 123 7.12 17.47 -8.38
N ALA A 124 8.23 17.50 -9.13
CA ALA A 124 8.69 16.34 -9.89
C ALA A 124 9.07 15.18 -8.96
N VAL A 125 9.72 15.47 -7.82
CA VAL A 125 10.01 14.45 -6.80
C VAL A 125 8.71 13.94 -6.18
N GLY A 126 7.75 14.84 -5.90
CA GLY A 126 6.41 14.46 -5.45
C GLY A 126 5.69 13.51 -6.43
N ALA A 127 5.82 13.73 -7.73
CA ALA A 127 5.26 12.85 -8.77
C ALA A 127 5.94 11.47 -8.82
N VAL A 128 7.25 11.40 -8.58
CA VAL A 128 7.97 10.10 -8.46
C VAL A 128 7.51 9.34 -7.22
N VAL A 129 7.32 10.04 -6.09
CA VAL A 129 6.77 9.43 -4.85
C VAL A 129 5.35 8.93 -5.08
N PHE A 130 4.53 9.71 -5.79
CA PHE A 130 3.19 9.30 -6.19
C PHE A 130 3.21 7.98 -6.98
N GLY A 131 4.00 7.96 -8.07
CA GLY A 131 4.05 6.81 -8.97
C GLY A 131 4.60 5.55 -8.30
N SER A 132 5.66 5.70 -7.49
CA SER A 132 6.26 4.56 -6.77
C SER A 132 5.32 4.01 -5.70
N SER A 133 4.66 4.87 -4.92
CA SER A 133 3.66 4.45 -3.92
C SER A 133 2.47 3.73 -4.57
N LEU A 134 1.99 4.26 -5.69
CA LEU A 134 0.90 3.66 -6.45
C LEU A 134 1.30 2.29 -7.02
N ALA A 135 2.47 2.18 -7.65
CA ALA A 135 2.97 0.90 -8.18
C ALA A 135 3.13 -0.15 -7.07
N SER A 136 3.71 0.24 -5.93
CA SER A 136 3.85 -0.63 -4.76
C SER A 136 2.50 -1.08 -4.22
N SER A 137 1.52 -0.19 -4.16
CA SER A 137 0.19 -0.54 -3.68
C SER A 137 -0.52 -1.55 -4.59
N ILE A 138 -0.36 -1.43 -5.92
CA ILE A 138 -0.90 -2.39 -6.89
C ILE A 138 -0.24 -3.75 -6.72
N ILE A 139 1.08 -3.79 -6.52
CA ILE A 139 1.80 -5.03 -6.24
C ILE A 139 1.29 -5.67 -4.95
N ILE A 140 1.15 -4.89 -3.88
CA ILE A 140 0.62 -5.39 -2.59
C ILE A 140 -0.79 -5.91 -2.79
N ALA A 141 -1.67 -5.15 -3.43
CA ALA A 141 -3.05 -5.55 -3.68
C ALA A 141 -3.11 -6.86 -4.47
N ALA A 142 -2.33 -6.99 -5.55
CA ALA A 142 -2.23 -8.21 -6.33
C ALA A 142 -1.70 -9.39 -5.50
N SER A 143 -0.64 -9.17 -4.71
CA SER A 143 -0.06 -10.19 -3.83
C SER A 143 -1.04 -10.69 -2.76
N LEU A 144 -1.90 -9.82 -2.22
CA LEU A 144 -2.91 -10.18 -1.23
C LEU A 144 -4.18 -10.80 -1.84
N SER A 145 -4.41 -10.59 -3.15
CA SER A 145 -5.52 -11.21 -3.89
C SER A 145 -5.27 -12.66 -4.33
N GLY A 146 -4.02 -13.11 -4.23
CA GLY A 146 -3.62 -14.45 -4.67
C GLY A 146 -4.42 -15.52 -3.95
N GLU A 147 -5.25 -16.24 -4.69
CA GLU A 147 -5.99 -17.38 -4.17
C GLU A 147 -4.99 -18.41 -3.64
N ASN A 148 -5.30 -19.05 -2.51
CA ASN A 148 -4.48 -20.07 -1.86
C ASN A 148 -4.35 -21.30 -2.77
N ALA A 149 -3.60 -21.18 -3.86
CA ALA A 149 -3.26 -22.28 -4.73
C ALA A 149 -2.54 -23.30 -3.85
N GLY A 150 -3.06 -24.52 -3.79
CA GLY A 150 -2.57 -25.61 -2.93
C GLY A 150 -1.12 -26.06 -3.18
N LEU A 151 -0.34 -25.24 -3.86
CA LEU A 151 1.06 -25.40 -4.20
C LEU A 151 2.04 -24.82 -3.18
N ALA A 152 1.68 -23.84 -2.36
CA ALA A 152 2.73 -23.04 -1.73
C ALA A 152 3.45 -23.77 -0.60
N PHE A 153 2.93 -23.88 0.62
CA PHE A 153 3.79 -24.38 1.71
C PHE A 153 2.99 -24.92 2.87
N SER A 154 2.55 -26.20 2.83
CA SER A 154 1.94 -26.91 3.97
C SER A 154 2.86 -27.07 5.20
N ILE A 155 3.75 -26.11 5.47
CA ILE A 155 4.63 -25.94 6.62
C ILE A 155 3.85 -26.14 7.92
N TRP A 156 2.64 -25.59 8.00
CA TRP A 156 1.84 -25.61 9.22
C TRP A 156 0.87 -26.79 9.31
N LYS A 157 0.81 -27.68 8.31
CA LYS A 157 -0.15 -28.80 8.30
C LYS A 157 0.01 -29.75 9.50
N ASN A 158 1.23 -29.87 10.01
CA ASN A 158 1.55 -30.72 11.16
C ASN A 158 1.63 -29.96 12.51
N SER A 159 1.32 -28.66 12.52
CA SER A 159 1.49 -27.80 13.71
C SER A 159 0.28 -27.78 14.67
N GLY A 160 -0.80 -28.50 14.34
CA GLY A 160 -2.02 -28.56 15.16
C GLY A 160 -2.82 -27.27 15.22
N LEU A 161 -2.50 -26.27 14.39
CA LEU A 161 -3.23 -25.00 14.27
C LEU A 161 -4.62 -25.20 13.65
N LEU A 162 -5.56 -24.30 13.93
CA LEU A 162 -6.89 -24.28 13.32
C LEU A 162 -6.81 -24.05 11.80
N GLU A 163 -7.62 -24.74 11.00
CA GLU A 163 -7.61 -24.63 9.52
C GLU A 163 -7.74 -23.20 8.99
N PRO A 164 -8.60 -22.31 9.55
CA PRO A 164 -8.68 -20.92 9.10
C PRO A 164 -7.38 -20.13 9.35
N VAL A 165 -6.70 -20.43 10.46
CA VAL A 165 -5.42 -19.77 10.82
C VAL A 165 -4.31 -20.22 9.86
N GLN A 166 -4.28 -21.51 9.52
CA GLN A 166 -3.32 -22.02 8.53
C GLN A 166 -3.50 -21.33 7.17
N LYS A 167 -4.75 -21.22 6.68
CA LYS A 167 -5.06 -20.53 5.42
C LYS A 167 -4.63 -19.06 5.41
N LEU A 168 -4.80 -18.34 6.53
CA LEU A 168 -4.34 -16.95 6.64
C LEU A 168 -2.81 -16.85 6.58
N LEU A 169 -2.10 -17.74 7.28
CA LEU A 169 -0.63 -17.76 7.28
C LEU A 169 -0.05 -18.14 5.92
N ASP A 170 -0.65 -19.11 5.23
CA ASP A 170 -0.28 -19.51 3.87
C ASP A 170 -0.44 -18.32 2.90
N GLY A 171 -1.59 -17.64 2.94
CA GLY A 171 -1.84 -16.45 2.12
C GLY A 171 -0.88 -15.31 2.43
N THR A 172 -0.55 -15.08 3.71
CA THR A 172 0.45 -14.07 4.11
C THR A 172 1.83 -14.40 3.58
N LEU A 173 2.28 -15.65 3.67
CA LEU A 173 3.58 -16.07 3.16
C LEU A 173 3.66 -15.86 1.65
N LEU A 174 2.63 -16.29 0.92
CA LEU A 174 2.54 -16.11 -0.53
C LEU A 174 2.57 -14.61 -0.88
N GLY A 175 1.77 -13.81 -0.18
CA GLY A 175 1.72 -12.35 -0.35
C GLY A 175 3.07 -11.68 -0.10
N ILE A 176 3.82 -12.10 0.92
CA ILE A 176 5.18 -11.59 1.19
C ILE A 176 6.15 -11.98 0.08
N VAL A 177 6.09 -13.23 -0.41
CA VAL A 177 6.96 -13.69 -1.50
C VAL A 177 6.70 -12.87 -2.77
N PHE A 178 5.45 -12.72 -3.19
CA PHE A 178 5.10 -11.91 -4.36
C PHE A 178 5.41 -10.43 -4.16
N PHE A 179 5.22 -9.91 -2.95
CA PHE A 179 5.64 -8.55 -2.61
C PHE A 179 7.15 -8.38 -2.82
N ILE A 180 7.99 -9.27 -2.29
CA ILE A 180 9.45 -9.20 -2.46
C ILE A 180 9.82 -9.25 -3.94
N VAL A 181 9.24 -10.18 -4.70
CA VAL A 181 9.47 -10.28 -6.16
C VAL A 181 9.08 -8.99 -6.87
N GLY A 182 7.92 -8.41 -6.53
CA GLY A 182 7.46 -7.15 -7.09
C GLY A 182 8.35 -5.96 -6.73
N GLN A 183 8.84 -5.88 -5.49
CA GLN A 183 9.81 -4.84 -5.09
C GLN A 183 11.12 -4.98 -5.87
N ILE A 184 11.64 -6.21 -6.03
CA ILE A 184 12.83 -6.47 -6.86
C ILE A 184 12.57 -6.03 -8.31
N ALA A 185 11.40 -6.33 -8.87
CA ALA A 185 11.04 -5.92 -10.23
C ALA A 185 11.01 -4.39 -10.38
N LEU A 186 10.44 -3.65 -9.42
CA LEU A 186 10.46 -2.18 -9.41
C LEU A 186 11.89 -1.61 -9.36
N ILE A 187 12.75 -2.22 -8.56
CA ILE A 187 14.17 -1.81 -8.46
C ILE A 187 14.87 -2.05 -9.80
N LEU A 188 14.71 -3.24 -10.40
CA LEU A 188 15.28 -3.57 -11.70
C LEU A 188 14.78 -2.62 -12.79
N PHE A 189 13.48 -2.30 -12.78
CA PHE A 189 12.91 -1.32 -13.70
C PHE A 189 13.53 0.06 -13.53
N THR A 190 13.72 0.51 -12.29
CA THR A 190 14.37 1.80 -11.99
C THR A 190 15.82 1.83 -12.50
N ILE A 191 16.57 0.74 -12.32
CA ILE A 191 17.94 0.61 -12.83
C ILE A 191 17.96 0.62 -14.36
N ALA A 192 17.07 -0.14 -15.00
CA ALA A 192 16.96 -0.19 -16.45
C ALA A 192 16.58 1.20 -17.02
N TYR A 193 15.61 1.87 -16.41
CA TYR A 193 15.19 3.22 -16.79
C TYR A 193 16.35 4.22 -16.69
N ARG A 194 17.07 4.24 -15.57
CA ARG A 194 18.28 5.08 -15.39
C ARG A 194 19.35 4.84 -16.45
N LYS A 195 19.46 3.60 -16.97
CA LYS A 195 20.44 3.23 -18.00
C LYS A 195 20.01 3.66 -19.41
N ILE A 196 18.71 3.74 -19.67
CA ILE A 196 18.16 4.11 -20.98
C ILE A 196 18.13 5.63 -21.17
N VAL A 197 17.87 6.38 -20.09
CA VAL A 197 17.77 7.84 -20.15
C VAL A 197 19.16 8.47 -20.35
N PRO A 198 19.31 9.44 -21.28
CA PRO A 198 20.62 10.01 -21.62
C PRO A 198 21.17 11.03 -20.62
N TYR A 199 20.38 11.40 -19.59
CA TYR A 199 20.74 12.40 -18.59
C TYR A 199 20.63 11.83 -17.16
N SER A 200 21.35 12.46 -16.24
CA SER A 200 21.34 12.14 -14.81
C SER A 200 20.06 12.67 -14.15
N LEU A 201 19.15 11.75 -13.79
CA LEU A 201 17.92 12.10 -13.07
C LEU A 201 18.20 12.81 -11.73
N ASP A 202 19.21 12.34 -10.99
CA ASP A 202 19.52 12.86 -9.66
C ASP A 202 20.03 14.32 -9.73
N VAL A 203 20.74 14.68 -10.81
CA VAL A 203 21.22 16.04 -11.05
C VAL A 203 20.06 16.93 -11.50
N GLU A 204 19.25 16.45 -12.45
CA GLU A 204 18.11 17.22 -12.97
C GLU A 204 17.11 17.58 -11.86
N LEU A 205 16.83 16.64 -10.94
CA LEU A 205 15.95 16.86 -9.80
C LEU A 205 16.53 17.80 -8.74
N LYS A 206 17.86 17.87 -8.62
CA LYS A 206 18.55 18.81 -7.73
C LYS A 206 18.59 20.23 -8.31
N GLU A 207 18.84 20.35 -9.61
CA GLU A 207 19.08 21.63 -10.27
C GLU A 207 17.78 22.35 -10.63
N LYS A 208 16.73 21.62 -11.02
CA LYS A 208 15.41 22.21 -11.30
C LYS A 208 14.57 22.30 -10.03
N LYS A 209 14.74 23.40 -9.30
CA LYS A 209 13.71 23.90 -8.37
C LYS A 209 12.58 24.50 -9.20
N ILE A 210 11.59 23.68 -9.55
CA ILE A 210 10.33 24.12 -10.19
C ILE A 210 9.34 24.47 -9.07
#